data_AF-A0AAV4G1J3-F1
#
_entry.id   AF-A0AAV4G1J3-F1
#
_cell.length_a   1.000
_cell.length_b   1.000
_cell.length_c   1.000
_cell.angle_alpha   90.00
_cell.angle_beta   90.00
_cell.angle_gamma   90.00
#
_symmetry.space_group_name_H-M   'P 1'
#
loop_
_entity.id
_entity.type
_entity.pdbx_description
1 polymer ?
#
loop_
_entity_poly.entity_id
_entity_poly.type
_entity_poly.pdbx_seq_one_letter_code
_entity_poly.pdbx_strand_id
1 'polypeptide(L)'
;MVISREKVIPLIDIKIDGERVEQVANFTYLGHWITKNGRSDQEVKRRIGMAKNTFLRMSKLLTNRRISFATRSRLTKCYVWSVFLYACETWTLNASLERNIEAREMWLYRRMARISWKEKKKSKEVLEEIGLKHTELLKSKNQTARVLRAHTTSLKSPENLYGGKDQREETA
;
A
#
# COMPACT_ATOMS: atom_id res chain seq x y z
N MET A 1 29.36 7.14 29.06
CA MET A 1 28.62 5.86 28.94
C MET A 1 27.95 5.80 27.58
N VAL A 2 28.58 5.15 26.59
CA VAL A 2 28.05 5.04 25.22
C VAL A 2 27.09 3.84 25.21
N ILE A 3 25.79 4.12 25.30
CA ILE A 3 24.76 3.09 25.15
C ILE A 3 24.63 2.82 23.65
N SER A 4 25.18 1.69 23.20
CA SER A 4 24.93 1.17 21.84
C SER A 4 23.41 1.07 21.63
N ARG A 5 22.91 1.67 20.54
CA ARG A 5 21.49 1.63 20.14
C ARG A 5 21.13 0.38 19.34
N GLU A 6 21.97 -0.66 19.35
CA GLU A 6 21.61 -1.91 18.70
C GLU A 6 20.70 -2.74 19.61
N LYS A 7 19.40 -2.75 19.26
CA LYS A 7 18.46 -3.75 19.77
C LYS A 7 18.93 -5.14 19.31
N VAL A 8 19.59 -5.88 20.21
CA VAL A 8 19.81 -7.31 20.06
C VAL A 8 18.45 -7.97 19.96
N ILE A 9 18.16 -8.60 18.82
CA ILE A 9 16.90 -9.32 18.63
C ILE A 9 17.13 -10.71 19.22
N PRO A 10 16.35 -11.13 20.24
CA PRO A 10 16.51 -12.45 20.81
C PRO A 10 16.25 -13.50 19.72
N LEU A 11 17.09 -14.54 19.72
CA LEU A 11 16.93 -15.66 18.82
C LEU A 11 15.68 -16.44 19.26
N ILE A 12 14.70 -16.55 18.37
CA ILE A 12 13.45 -17.27 18.65
C ILE A 12 13.66 -18.74 18.26
N ASP A 13 13.21 -19.66 19.11
CA ASP A 13 13.19 -21.11 18.83
C ASP A 13 11.75 -21.57 18.58
N ILE A 14 11.35 -21.57 17.31
CA ILE A 14 10.07 -22.10 16.83
C ILE A 14 10.38 -23.34 16.00
N LYS A 15 9.72 -24.45 16.33
CA LYS A 15 9.85 -25.73 15.62
C LYS A 15 8.53 -26.11 14.96
N ILE A 16 8.58 -26.52 13.70
CA ILE A 16 7.46 -27.07 12.93
C ILE A 16 7.89 -28.47 12.51
N ASP A 17 7.12 -29.50 12.87
CA ASP A 17 7.44 -30.91 12.60
C ASP A 17 8.86 -31.35 13.02
N GLY A 18 9.38 -30.74 14.10
CA GLY A 18 10.72 -31.00 14.63
C GLY A 18 11.84 -30.18 13.96
N GLU A 19 11.56 -29.48 12.86
CA GLU A 19 12.52 -28.59 12.19
C GLU A 19 12.42 -27.15 12.71
N ARG A 20 13.57 -26.51 12.92
CA ARG A 20 13.64 -25.13 13.41
C ARG A 20 13.42 -24.13 12.27
N VAL A 21 12.49 -23.21 12.45
CA VAL A 21 12.20 -22.16 11.46
C VAL A 21 13.32 -21.11 11.45
N GLU A 22 13.80 -20.77 10.26
CA GLU A 22 14.83 -19.74 10.08
C GLU A 22 14.31 -18.34 10.44
N GLN A 23 15.07 -17.62 11.26
CA GLN A 23 14.79 -16.23 11.61
C GLN A 23 15.52 -15.27 10.67
N VAL A 24 14.78 -14.66 9.74
CA VAL A 24 15.33 -13.72 8.74
C VAL A 24 15.03 -12.26 9.08
N ALA A 25 15.91 -11.35 8.64
CA ALA A 25 15.74 -9.91 8.87
C ALA A 25 14.62 -9.29 8.01
N ASN A 26 14.42 -9.80 6.80
CA ASN A 26 13.33 -9.39 5.92
C ASN A 26 12.81 -10.60 5.16
N PHE A 27 11.51 -10.62 4.90
CA PHE A 27 10.84 -11.73 4.22
C PHE A 27 9.82 -11.18 3.22
N THR A 28 9.67 -11.84 2.07
CA THR A 28 8.62 -11.47 1.09
C THR A 28 7.49 -12.46 1.19
N TYR A 29 6.35 -12.01 1.72
CA TYR A 29 5.15 -12.82 1.86
C TYR A 29 4.07 -12.34 0.90
N LEU A 30 3.61 -13.19 -0.03
CA LEU A 30 2.62 -12.83 -1.06
C LEU A 30 3.00 -11.53 -1.79
N GLY A 31 4.28 -11.34 -2.06
CA GLY A 31 4.79 -10.11 -2.68
C GLY A 31 4.77 -8.87 -1.78
N HIS A 32 4.37 -8.93 -0.50
CA HIS A 32 4.53 -7.87 0.50
C HIS A 32 5.85 -8.03 1.26
N TRP A 33 6.59 -6.92 1.43
CA TRP A 33 7.89 -6.96 2.11
C TRP A 33 7.75 -6.71 3.61
N ILE A 34 8.01 -7.75 4.40
CA ILE A 34 7.93 -7.74 5.85
C ILE A 34 9.34 -7.58 6.42
N THR A 35 9.50 -6.64 7.35
CA THR A 35 10.76 -6.31 8.00
C THR A 35 10.76 -6.77 9.45
N LYS A 36 11.93 -7.10 10.01
CA LYS A 36 12.08 -7.55 11.40
C LYS A 36 11.50 -6.61 12.46
N ASN A 37 11.40 -5.31 12.15
CA ASN A 37 10.87 -4.29 13.05
C ASN A 37 9.37 -4.02 12.84
N GLY A 38 8.72 -4.74 11.93
CA GLY A 38 7.29 -4.60 11.62
C GLY A 38 6.91 -3.28 10.98
N ARG A 39 7.87 -2.47 10.50
CA ARG A 39 7.59 -1.15 9.94
C ARG A 39 7.25 -1.25 8.46
N SER A 40 6.19 -0.55 8.05
CA SER A 40 5.75 -0.49 6.66
C SER A 40 6.52 0.51 5.80
N ASP A 41 7.44 1.31 6.38
CA ASP A 41 8.13 2.41 5.69
C ASP A 41 8.85 1.97 4.41
N GLN A 42 9.54 0.83 4.46
CA GLN A 42 10.29 0.30 3.32
C GLN A 42 9.36 -0.23 2.23
N GLU A 43 8.29 -0.92 2.61
CA GLU A 43 7.31 -1.42 1.65
C GLU A 43 6.57 -0.29 0.94
N VAL A 44 6.11 0.73 1.67
CA VAL A 44 5.43 1.90 1.10
C VAL A 44 6.33 2.56 0.06
N LYS A 45 7.62 2.77 0.38
CA LYS A 45 8.61 3.32 -0.57
C LYS A 45 8.79 2.43 -1.79
N ARG A 46 8.87 1.12 -1.61
CA ARG A 46 8.97 0.14 -2.70
C ARG A 46 7.77 0.25 -3.64
N ARG A 47 6.56 0.31 -3.10
CA ARG A 47 5.29 0.40 -3.84
C ARG A 47 5.12 1.74 -4.56
N ILE A 48 5.56 2.84 -3.96
CA ILE A 48 5.69 4.14 -4.64
C ILE A 48 6.62 4.02 -5.85
N GLY A 49 7.77 3.38 -5.68
CA GLY A 49 8.73 3.15 -6.77
C GLY A 49 8.13 2.33 -7.91
N MET A 50 7.45 1.23 -7.59
CA MET A 50 6.76 0.38 -8.56
C MET A 50 5.67 1.14 -9.32
N ALA A 51 4.79 1.86 -8.61
CA ALA A 51 3.73 2.66 -9.22
C ALA A 51 4.30 3.77 -10.13
N LYS A 52 5.37 4.44 -9.68
CA LYS A 52 6.08 5.44 -10.50
C LYS A 52 6.62 4.81 -11.78
N ASN A 53 7.23 3.63 -11.70
CA ASN A 53 7.75 2.91 -12.88
C ASN A 53 6.63 2.50 -13.83
N THR A 54 5.50 2.00 -13.32
CA THR A 54 4.30 1.71 -14.12
C THR A 54 3.79 2.95 -14.85
N PHE A 55 3.72 4.10 -14.16
CA PHE A 55 3.34 5.35 -14.80
C PHE A 55 4.32 5.75 -15.90
N LEU A 56 5.64 5.66 -15.66
CA LEU A 56 6.65 6.02 -16.64
C LEU A 56 6.57 5.14 -17.89
N ARG A 57 6.34 3.84 -17.74
CA ARG A 57 6.10 2.91 -18.86
C ARG A 57 4.88 3.32 -19.69
N MET A 58 3.82 3.78 -19.04
CA MET A 58 2.58 4.22 -19.68
C MET A 58 2.54 5.73 -19.99
N SER A 59 3.65 6.44 -19.81
CA SER A 59 3.66 7.91 -19.84
C SER A 59 3.19 8.49 -21.17
N LYS A 60 3.54 7.85 -22.30
CA LYS A 60 3.07 8.25 -23.63
C LYS A 60 1.53 8.32 -23.72
N LEU A 61 0.83 7.36 -23.09
CA LEU A 61 -0.62 7.31 -23.05
C LEU A 61 -1.18 8.30 -22.01
N LEU A 62 -0.64 8.27 -20.80
CA LEU A 62 -1.16 9.04 -19.66
C LEU A 62 -0.84 10.54 -19.73
N THR A 63 0.04 10.97 -20.63
CA THR A 63 0.35 12.39 -20.89
C THR A 63 -0.14 12.90 -22.25
N ASN A 64 -0.86 12.06 -23.01
CA ASN A 64 -1.38 12.43 -24.32
C ASN A 64 -2.54 13.44 -24.20
N ARG A 65 -2.41 14.61 -24.84
CA ARG A 65 -3.45 15.66 -24.84
C ARG A 65 -4.69 15.31 -25.66
N ARG A 66 -4.58 14.37 -26.61
CA ARG A 66 -5.72 13.89 -27.42
C ARG A 66 -6.72 13.08 -26.58
N ILE A 67 -6.30 12.59 -25.42
CA ILE A 67 -7.15 11.83 -24.50
C ILE A 67 -7.59 12.76 -23.38
N SER A 68 -8.89 12.77 -23.08
CA SER A 68 -9.43 13.58 -21.99
C SER A 68 -8.73 13.25 -20.67
N PHE A 69 -8.59 14.27 -19.81
CA PHE A 69 -7.96 14.08 -18.50
C PHE A 69 -8.73 13.05 -17.65
N ALA A 70 -10.06 13.06 -17.71
CA ALA A 70 -10.91 12.09 -17.02
C ALA A 70 -10.58 10.64 -17.40
N THR A 71 -10.45 10.33 -18.70
CA THR A 71 -10.07 8.99 -19.16
C THR A 71 -8.68 8.61 -18.70
N ARG A 72 -7.70 9.53 -18.78
CA ARG A 72 -6.34 9.29 -18.28
C ARG A 72 -6.32 9.06 -16.77
N SER A 73 -7.13 9.78 -16.00
CA SER A 73 -7.31 9.59 -14.56
C SER A 73 -7.86 8.20 -14.24
N ARG A 74 -8.90 7.75 -14.96
CA ARG A 74 -9.44 6.38 -14.83
C ARG A 74 -8.39 5.31 -15.12
N LEU A 75 -7.60 5.48 -16.18
CA LEU A 75 -6.50 4.55 -16.51
C LEU A 75 -5.43 4.54 -15.41
N THR A 76 -5.05 5.71 -14.89
CA THR A 76 -4.10 5.82 -13.78
C THR A 76 -4.63 5.10 -12.53
N LYS A 77 -5.91 5.25 -12.19
CA LYS A 77 -6.55 4.51 -11.07
C LYS A 77 -6.51 2.99 -11.30
N CYS A 78 -6.77 2.55 -12.53
CA CYS A 78 -6.78 1.13 -12.88
C CYS A 78 -5.39 0.47 -12.84
N TYR A 79 -4.37 1.11 -13.41
CA TYR A 79 -3.04 0.49 -13.60
C TYR A 79 -1.98 0.93 -12.60
N VAL A 80 -1.96 2.22 -12.25
CA VAL A 80 -0.90 2.79 -11.38
C VAL A 80 -1.30 2.67 -9.92
N TRP A 81 -2.54 3.01 -9.58
CA TRP A 81 -2.99 2.93 -8.20
C TRP A 81 -3.18 1.50 -7.72
N SER A 82 -3.60 0.58 -8.57
CA SER A 82 -3.69 -0.84 -8.21
C SER A 82 -2.35 -1.40 -7.74
N VAL A 83 -1.25 -1.04 -8.42
CA VAL A 83 0.12 -1.43 -8.04
C VAL A 83 0.53 -0.84 -6.69
N PHE A 84 0.16 0.42 -6.44
CA PHE A 84 0.42 1.10 -5.18
C PHE A 84 -0.43 0.53 -4.04
N LEU A 85 -1.73 0.35 -4.24
CA LEU A 85 -2.70 -0.06 -3.22
C LEU A 85 -2.61 -1.55 -2.87
N TYR A 86 -1.80 -2.33 -3.58
CA TYR A 86 -1.59 -3.73 -3.25
C TYR A 86 -1.06 -3.89 -1.81
N ALA A 87 -1.77 -4.68 -1.01
CA ALA A 87 -1.48 -4.91 0.41
C ALA A 87 -1.38 -3.63 1.25
N CYS A 88 -1.97 -2.50 0.82
CA CYS A 88 -1.94 -1.25 1.60
C CYS A 88 -2.74 -1.30 2.91
N GLU A 89 -3.61 -2.30 3.00
CA GLU A 89 -4.36 -2.77 4.16
C GLU A 89 -3.47 -2.99 5.40
N THR A 90 -2.28 -3.57 5.20
CA THR A 90 -1.36 -3.94 6.28
C THR A 90 -0.43 -2.79 6.67
N TRP A 91 -0.54 -1.64 6.01
CA TRP A 91 0.39 -0.54 6.23
C TRP A 91 -0.01 0.33 7.41
N THR A 92 0.93 0.45 8.34
CA THR A 92 0.93 1.46 9.39
C THR A 92 1.62 2.71 8.85
N LEU A 93 0.82 3.72 8.52
CA LEU A 93 1.34 4.99 8.01
C LEU A 93 1.64 5.96 9.17
N ASN A 94 2.72 6.70 9.02
CA ASN A 94 3.01 7.87 9.85
C ASN A 94 2.77 9.15 9.01
N ALA A 95 2.67 10.30 9.68
CA ALA A 95 2.39 11.57 9.01
C ALA A 95 3.44 11.94 7.93
N SER A 96 4.68 11.46 8.04
CA SER A 96 5.72 11.68 7.03
C SER A 96 5.48 10.85 5.76
N LEU A 97 5.07 9.59 5.92
CA LEU A 97 4.68 8.71 4.82
C LEU A 97 3.43 9.24 4.11
N GLU A 98 2.41 9.69 4.85
CA GLU A 98 1.20 10.26 4.27
C GLU A 98 1.53 11.46 3.38
N ARG A 99 2.31 12.41 3.89
CA ARG A 99 2.81 13.57 3.11
C ARG A 99 3.60 13.14 1.87
N ASN A 100 4.40 12.07 1.97
CA ASN A 100 5.13 11.55 0.82
C ASN A 100 4.17 10.98 -0.23
N ILE A 101 3.16 10.22 0.18
CA ILE A 101 2.13 9.66 -0.72
C ILE A 101 1.41 10.78 -1.46
N GLU A 102 0.96 11.82 -0.74
CA GLU A 102 0.30 12.99 -1.34
C GLU A 102 1.22 13.71 -2.33
N ALA A 103 2.49 13.92 -1.97
CA ALA A 103 3.47 14.55 -2.86
C ALA A 103 3.69 13.73 -4.14
N ARG A 104 3.65 12.40 -4.06
CA ARG A 104 3.80 11.50 -5.22
C ARG A 104 2.55 11.51 -6.11
N GLU A 105 1.37 11.55 -5.51
CA GLU A 105 0.11 11.73 -6.23
C GLU A 105 0.08 13.08 -6.96
N MET A 106 0.51 14.15 -6.28
CA MET A 106 0.62 15.47 -6.88
C MET A 106 1.67 15.56 -8.00
N TRP A 107 2.77 14.81 -7.90
CA TRP A 107 3.74 14.65 -8.98
C TRP A 107 3.11 13.96 -10.21
N LEU A 108 2.31 12.91 -9.97
CA LEU A 108 1.59 12.16 -10.99
C LEU A 108 0.62 13.07 -11.77
N TYR A 109 -0.22 13.84 -11.05
CA TYR A 109 -1.16 14.77 -11.66
C TYR A 109 -0.48 15.87 -12.48
N ARG A 110 0.58 16.47 -11.96
CA ARG A 110 1.36 17.48 -12.71
C ARG A 110 1.94 16.90 -14.00
N ARG A 111 2.46 15.67 -13.95
CA ARG A 111 2.99 14.99 -15.14
C ARG A 111 1.89 14.69 -16.16
N MET A 112 0.73 14.23 -15.72
CA MET A 112 -0.44 14.00 -16.59
C MET A 112 -0.95 15.30 -17.21
N ALA A 113 -1.03 16.39 -16.45
CA ALA A 113 -1.42 17.71 -16.92
C ALA A 113 -0.31 18.39 -17.76
N ARG A 114 0.91 17.84 -17.79
CA ARG A 114 2.10 18.40 -18.43
C ARG A 114 2.47 19.80 -17.91
N ILE A 115 2.22 20.04 -16.63
CA ILE A 115 2.60 21.29 -15.96
C ILE A 115 4.11 21.30 -15.75
N SER A 116 4.76 22.34 -16.25
CA SER A 116 6.19 22.56 -16.08
C SER A 116 6.51 23.03 -14.67
N TRP A 117 7.66 22.64 -14.15
CA TRP A 117 8.15 23.16 -12.87
C TRP A 117 8.36 24.68 -12.90
N LYS A 118 8.59 25.26 -14.09
CA LYS A 118 8.77 26.71 -14.28
C LYS A 118 7.51 27.52 -13.99
N GLU A 119 6.32 26.91 -14.11
CA GLU A 119 5.04 27.58 -13.86
C GLU A 119 4.81 27.86 -12.37
N LYS A 120 5.55 27.19 -11.46
CA LYS A 120 5.47 27.37 -9.99
C LYS A 120 4.04 27.28 -9.41
N LYS A 121 3.13 26.57 -10.10
CA LYS A 121 1.72 26.39 -9.68
C LYS A 121 1.59 25.68 -8.34
N LYS A 122 0.75 26.24 -7.47
CA LYS A 122 0.45 25.65 -6.16
C LYS A 122 -0.34 24.36 -6.33
N SER A 123 -0.21 23.42 -5.38
CA SER A 123 -0.92 22.13 -5.48
C SER A 123 -2.44 22.27 -5.54
N LYS A 124 -3.00 23.28 -4.86
CA LYS A 124 -4.44 23.58 -4.90
C LYS A 124 -4.90 23.99 -6.31
N GLU A 125 -4.17 24.89 -6.96
CA GLU A 125 -4.46 25.34 -8.34
C GLU A 125 -4.41 24.17 -9.33
N VAL A 126 -3.42 23.27 -9.18
CA VAL A 126 -3.32 22.07 -10.00
C VAL A 126 -4.54 21.16 -9.80
N LEU A 127 -5.02 21.00 -8.57
CA LEU A 127 -6.20 20.19 -8.26
C LEU A 127 -7.48 20.82 -8.84
N GLU A 128 -7.65 22.13 -8.71
CA GLU A 128 -8.78 22.87 -9.30
C GLU A 128 -8.80 22.74 -10.83
N GLU A 129 -7.65 22.88 -11.50
CA GLU A 129 -7.52 22.76 -12.97
C GLU A 129 -7.90 21.36 -13.49
N ILE A 130 -7.68 20.31 -12.69
CA ILE A 130 -8.04 18.93 -13.04
C ILE A 130 -9.43 18.51 -12.50
N GLY A 131 -10.16 19.42 -11.85
CA GLY A 131 -11.49 19.17 -11.30
C GLY A 131 -11.52 18.34 -10.02
N LEU A 132 -10.42 18.28 -9.26
CA LEU A 132 -10.33 17.57 -7.99
C LEU A 132 -10.26 18.56 -6.82
N LYS A 133 -10.82 18.18 -5.66
CA LYS A 133 -10.75 19.00 -4.44
C LYS A 133 -9.55 18.64 -3.55
N HIS A 134 -9.10 17.39 -3.61
CA HIS A 134 -8.04 16.83 -2.76
C HIS A 134 -7.42 15.61 -3.44
N THR A 135 -6.28 15.19 -2.92
CA THR A 135 -5.65 13.90 -3.19
C THR A 135 -6.55 12.74 -2.75
N GLU A 136 -6.69 11.73 -3.59
CA GLU A 136 -7.66 10.65 -3.46
C GLU A 136 -6.98 9.31 -3.11
N LEU A 137 -5.66 9.20 -3.25
CA LEU A 137 -4.95 7.94 -3.05
C LEU A 137 -4.97 7.47 -1.59
N LEU A 138 -4.75 8.39 -0.64
CA LEU A 138 -4.88 8.09 0.79
C LEU A 138 -6.32 7.74 1.18
N LYS A 139 -7.31 8.40 0.57
CA LYS A 139 -8.73 8.06 0.78
C LYS A 139 -9.04 6.65 0.31
N SER A 140 -8.51 6.28 -0.85
CA SER A 140 -8.64 4.92 -1.40
C SER A 140 -8.03 3.90 -0.44
N LYS A 141 -6.80 4.10 0.03
CA LYS A 141 -6.16 3.25 1.06
C LYS A 141 -7.02 3.11 2.31
N ASN A 142 -7.56 4.22 2.83
CA ASN A 142 -8.35 4.22 4.06
C ASN A 142 -9.69 3.52 3.89
N GLN A 143 -10.29 3.59 2.70
CA GLN A 143 -11.50 2.84 2.38
C GLN A 143 -11.21 1.33 2.32
N THR A 144 -10.12 0.92 1.68
CA THR A 144 -9.64 -0.48 1.63
C THR A 144 -9.45 -1.01 3.05
N ALA A 145 -8.71 -0.28 3.90
CA ALA A 145 -8.52 -0.58 5.33
C ALA A 145 -9.83 -0.74 6.12
N ARG A 146 -10.84 0.09 5.82
CA ARG A 146 -12.15 0.02 6.48
C ARG A 146 -12.91 -1.26 6.11
N VAL A 147 -12.85 -1.68 4.84
CA VAL A 147 -13.52 -2.89 4.35
C VAL A 147 -12.96 -4.13 5.05
N LEU A 148 -11.63 -4.28 5.14
CA LEU A 148 -11.06 -5.43 5.87
C LEU A 148 -11.34 -5.41 7.37
N ARG A 149 -11.34 -4.23 8.01
CA ARG A 149 -11.73 -4.13 9.43
C ARG A 149 -13.17 -4.58 9.66
N ALA A 150 -14.08 -4.24 8.73
CA ALA A 150 -15.46 -4.70 8.80
C ALA A 150 -15.54 -6.23 8.63
N HIS A 151 -14.85 -6.81 7.65
CA HIS A 151 -14.82 -8.26 7.44
C HIS A 151 -14.19 -9.03 8.62
N THR A 152 -13.06 -8.57 9.14
CA THR A 152 -12.38 -9.20 10.28
C THR A 152 -13.20 -9.11 11.57
N THR A 153 -13.99 -8.05 11.75
CA THR A 153 -14.94 -7.93 12.87
C THR A 153 -16.06 -8.96 12.74
N SER A 154 -16.57 -9.19 11.53
CA SER A 154 -17.58 -10.24 11.27
C SER A 154 -17.04 -11.66 11.53
N LEU A 155 -15.77 -11.92 11.23
CA LEU A 155 -15.10 -13.22 11.46
C LEU A 155 -14.77 -13.49 12.93
N LYS A 156 -14.63 -12.44 13.75
CA LYS A 156 -14.40 -12.56 15.20
C LYS A 156 -15.67 -12.88 16.00
N SER A 157 -16.83 -13.01 15.36
CA SER A 157 -18.03 -13.51 16.02
C SER A 157 -17.78 -14.93 16.54
N PRO A 158 -18.09 -15.25 17.82
CA PRO A 158 -17.77 -16.54 18.44
C PRO A 158 -18.22 -17.76 17.63
N GLU A 159 -19.30 -17.60 16.86
CA GLU A 159 -19.93 -18.63 16.04
C GLU A 159 -19.06 -19.12 14.87
N ASN A 160 -18.09 -18.31 14.42
CA ASN A 160 -17.26 -18.60 13.24
C ASN A 160 -15.84 -19.08 13.58
N LEU A 161 -15.43 -19.04 14.85
CA LEU A 161 -14.08 -19.41 15.29
C LEU A 161 -13.91 -20.93 15.51
N TYR A 162 -15.00 -21.68 15.63
CA TYR A 162 -15.01 -23.13 15.86
C TYR A 162 -16.10 -23.88 15.07
N GLY A 163 -16.39 -23.44 13.83
CA GLY A 163 -17.37 -24.06 12.94
C GLY A 163 -16.87 -25.30 12.18
N GLY A 164 -16.06 -26.14 12.81
CA GLY A 164 -15.74 -27.48 12.30
C GLY A 164 -16.62 -28.48 13.02
N LYS A 165 -17.81 -28.79 12.48
CA LYS A 165 -18.59 -29.91 12.98
C LYS A 165 -17.82 -31.19 12.69
N ASP A 166 -17.36 -31.86 13.75
CA ASP A 166 -17.03 -33.28 13.72
C ASP A 166 -18.22 -34.04 13.12
N GLN A 167 -18.02 -34.56 11.91
CA GLN A 167 -18.77 -35.69 11.38
C GLN A 167 -17.75 -36.78 11.06
N ARG A 168 -17.28 -37.47 12.10
CA ARG A 168 -16.69 -38.80 11.98
C ARG A 168 -17.50 -39.75 12.83
N GLU A 169 -18.31 -40.53 12.12
CA GLU A 169 -18.53 -41.96 12.34
C GLU A 169 -19.03 -42.38 13.74
N GLU A 170 -20.31 -42.16 13.96
CA GLU A 170 -21.13 -43.02 14.82
C GLU A 170 -21.62 -44.20 13.95
N THR A 171 -20.73 -45.16 13.69
CA THR A 171 -21.07 -46.52 13.24
C THR A 171 -20.00 -47.50 13.69
N ALA A 172 -20.18 -48.10 14.86
CA ALA A 172 -19.82 -49.49 15.20
C ALA A 172 -20.47 -49.86 16.54
#